data_AF-A0AAW0MZB9-F1
#
_entry.id   AF-A0AAW0MZB9-F1
#
_cell.length_a   1.000
_cell.length_b   1.000
_cell.length_c   1.000
_cell.angle_alpha   90.00
_cell.angle_beta   90.00
_cell.angle_gamma   90.00
#
_symmetry.space_group_name_H-M   'P 1'
#
loop_
_entity.id
_entity.type
_entity.pdbx_description
1 polymer ?
#
loop_
_entity_poly.entity_id
_entity_poly.type
_entity_poly.pdbx_seq_one_letter_code
_entity_poly.pdbx_strand_id
1 'polypeptide(L)'
;MFNPVKALQQCDDFYRKDPCVDHKVHVVVCFLDAKSANANDSTVLQKLKEMMDAATDLGIPHVAIVSHIDHISAQIQDDIKKVFCSQDFQTEMEKFSAALGIPPNNIFPVWNHYAGAQEQEAHILLLEAFGSMLSLGDDFLRV
;
A
#
# COMPACT_ATOMS: atom_id res chain seq x y z
N MET A 1 14.00 -19.29 10.78
CA MET A 1 13.71 -17.94 11.34
C MET A 1 14.06 -16.93 10.25
N PHE A 2 13.16 -16.00 9.94
CA PHE A 2 13.39 -14.96 8.92
C PHE A 2 14.47 -13.96 9.39
N ASN A 3 15.40 -13.58 8.51
CA ASN A 3 16.43 -12.58 8.79
C ASN A 3 16.25 -11.38 7.83
N PRO A 4 15.81 -10.21 8.32
CA PRO A 4 15.51 -9.06 7.47
C PRO A 4 16.74 -8.34 6.91
N VAL A 5 17.95 -8.62 7.40
CA VAL A 5 19.19 -7.95 6.95
C VAL A 5 20.03 -8.78 5.98
N LYS A 6 19.64 -10.03 5.69
CA LYS A 6 20.35 -10.93 4.79
C LYS A 6 19.42 -11.36 3.64
N ALA A 7 19.84 -11.13 2.40
CA ALA A 7 19.13 -11.65 1.24
C ALA A 7 19.11 -13.18 1.26
N LEU A 8 17.99 -13.77 0.83
CA LEU A 8 17.83 -15.21 0.73
C LEU A 8 18.77 -15.78 -0.36
N GLN A 9 19.56 -16.77 -0.01
CA GLN A 9 20.56 -17.38 -0.89
C GLN A 9 20.11 -18.77 -1.35
N GLN A 10 20.56 -19.20 -2.53
CA GLN A 10 20.22 -20.53 -3.06
C GLN A 10 20.67 -21.69 -2.17
N CYS A 11 21.68 -21.46 -1.31
CA CYS A 11 22.19 -22.44 -0.35
C CYS A 11 21.46 -22.43 0.99
N ASP A 12 20.50 -21.53 1.22
CA ASP A 12 19.73 -21.50 2.45
C ASP A 12 18.68 -22.64 2.43
N ASP A 13 18.54 -23.37 3.54
CA ASP A 13 17.67 -24.57 3.64
C ASP A 13 16.19 -24.31 3.30
N PHE A 14 15.74 -23.06 3.43
CA PHE A 14 14.36 -22.64 3.14
C PHE A 14 14.19 -22.01 1.76
N TYR A 15 15.27 -21.90 0.96
CA TYR A 15 15.19 -21.36 -0.39
C TYR A 15 14.50 -22.36 -1.33
N ARG A 16 13.40 -21.91 -1.93
CA ARG A 16 12.68 -22.70 -2.93
C ARG A 16 13.04 -22.21 -4.32
N LYS A 17 13.85 -23.00 -5.04
CA LYS A 17 14.31 -22.68 -6.40
C LYS A 17 13.18 -22.60 -7.41
N ASP A 18 12.19 -23.48 -7.29
CA ASP A 18 11.00 -23.50 -8.15
C ASP A 18 9.74 -23.46 -7.25
N PRO A 19 9.28 -22.26 -6.86
CA PRO A 19 8.09 -22.12 -6.05
C PRO A 19 6.85 -22.46 -6.89
N CYS A 20 5.99 -23.34 -6.36
CA CYS A 20 4.64 -23.48 -6.90
C CYS A 20 3.86 -22.16 -6.69
N VAL A 21 2.74 -22.02 -7.40
CA VAL A 21 1.94 -20.78 -7.45
C VAL A 21 1.68 -20.22 -6.05
N ASP A 22 1.22 -21.04 -5.10
CA ASP A 22 0.93 -20.64 -3.71
C ASP A 22 2.11 -20.00 -2.95
N HIS A 23 3.35 -20.15 -3.44
CA HIS A 23 4.56 -19.61 -2.83
C HIS A 23 5.15 -18.43 -3.61
N LYS A 24 4.48 -17.98 -4.68
CA LYS A 24 4.84 -16.77 -5.42
C LYS A 24 4.13 -15.55 -4.82
N VAL A 25 4.72 -14.39 -5.06
CA VAL A 25 4.06 -13.12 -4.74
C VAL A 25 3.03 -12.85 -5.82
N HIS A 26 1.78 -12.62 -5.40
CA HIS A 26 0.66 -12.37 -6.30
C HIS A 26 0.30 -10.89 -6.38
N VAL A 27 0.47 -10.16 -5.27
CA VAL A 27 0.22 -8.71 -5.16
C VAL A 27 1.23 -8.14 -4.17
N VAL A 28 1.77 -6.96 -4.46
CA VAL A 28 2.56 -6.18 -3.49
C VAL A 28 1.70 -5.05 -2.93
N VAL A 29 1.67 -4.93 -1.60
CA VAL A 29 0.90 -3.89 -0.90
C VAL A 29 1.85 -3.06 -0.06
N CYS A 30 1.99 -1.78 -0.41
CA CYS A 30 2.80 -0.83 0.33
C CYS A 30 1.94 -0.08 1.34
N PHE A 31 2.32 -0.08 2.63
CA PHE A 31 1.64 0.73 3.65
C PHE A 31 2.44 1.99 3.96
N LEU A 32 1.77 3.13 3.85
CA LEU A 32 2.25 4.46 4.23
C LEU A 32 1.43 4.97 5.41
N ASP A 33 2.08 5.76 6.27
CA ASP A 33 1.46 6.36 7.44
C ASP A 33 1.45 7.88 7.29
N ALA A 34 0.30 8.47 7.00
CA ALA A 34 0.18 9.91 6.80
C ALA A 34 0.54 10.75 8.05
N LYS A 35 0.52 10.13 9.24
CA LYS A 35 0.96 10.78 10.49
C LYS A 35 2.48 10.79 10.63
N SER A 36 3.17 9.81 10.04
CA SER A 36 4.59 9.61 10.27
C SER A 36 5.42 10.62 9.48
N ALA A 37 6.30 11.35 10.16
CA ALA A 37 7.30 12.18 9.50
C ALA A 37 8.18 11.38 8.51
N ASN A 38 8.30 10.06 8.70
CA ASN A 38 9.07 9.17 7.84
C ASN A 38 8.31 8.73 6.58
N ALA A 39 6.99 8.94 6.48
CA ALA A 39 6.26 8.63 5.25
C ALA A 39 6.73 9.52 4.09
N ASN A 40 7.35 10.66 4.40
CA ASN A 40 8.00 11.56 3.47
C ASN A 40 9.54 11.49 3.53
N ASP A 41 10.12 10.50 4.22
CA ASP A 41 11.57 10.27 4.20
C ASP A 41 11.98 9.75 2.80
N SER A 42 12.73 10.58 2.08
CA SER A 42 13.25 10.27 0.74
C SER A 42 13.98 8.93 0.66
N THR A 43 14.67 8.50 1.72
CA THR A 43 15.39 7.22 1.74
C THR A 43 14.42 6.03 1.80
N VAL A 44 13.34 6.16 2.58
CA VAL A 44 12.30 5.12 2.69
C VAL A 44 11.50 5.07 1.39
N LEU A 45 11.06 6.22 0.89
CA LEU A 45 10.32 6.31 -0.37
C LEU A 45 11.13 5.78 -1.55
N GLN A 46 12.44 6.04 -1.62
CA GLN A 46 13.29 5.48 -2.66
C GLN A 46 13.33 3.95 -2.59
N LYS A 47 13.51 3.35 -1.41
CA LYS A 47 13.51 1.88 -1.26
C LYS A 47 12.17 1.27 -1.63
N LEU A 48 11.07 1.92 -1.24
CA LEU A 48 9.74 1.49 -1.64
C LEU A 48 9.58 1.58 -3.15
N LYS A 49 10.03 2.67 -3.79
CA LYS A 49 10.04 2.80 -5.24
C LYS A 49 10.83 1.68 -5.92
N GLU A 50 12.03 1.37 -5.46
CA GLU A 50 12.85 0.28 -6.00
C GLU A 50 12.11 -1.08 -5.91
N MET A 51 11.36 -1.32 -4.83
CA MET A 51 10.51 -2.50 -4.71
C MET A 51 9.33 -2.50 -5.70
N MET A 52 8.69 -1.35 -5.92
CA MET A 52 7.56 -1.21 -6.85
C MET A 52 8.02 -1.34 -8.31
N ASP A 53 9.18 -0.77 -8.64
CA ASP A 53 9.81 -0.91 -9.96
C ASP A 53 10.15 -2.41 -10.21
N ALA A 54 10.74 -3.10 -9.23
CA ALA A 54 11.00 -4.53 -9.34
C ALA A 54 9.73 -5.39 -9.47
N ALA A 55 8.64 -5.03 -8.77
CA ALA A 55 7.35 -5.69 -8.94
C ALA A 55 6.79 -5.46 -10.36
N THR A 56 6.92 -4.24 -10.88
CA THR A 56 6.53 -3.87 -12.25
C THR A 56 7.27 -4.70 -13.29
N ASP A 57 8.58 -4.84 -13.16
CA ASP A 57 9.42 -5.64 -14.07
C ASP A 57 9.03 -7.13 -14.07
N LEU A 58 8.51 -7.62 -12.95
CA LEU A 58 7.99 -8.99 -12.80
C LEU A 58 6.52 -9.12 -13.22
N GLY A 59 5.86 -8.04 -13.65
CA GLY A 59 4.44 -8.01 -13.98
C GLY A 59 3.52 -8.21 -12.77
N ILE A 60 4.04 -8.09 -11.55
CA ILE A 60 3.29 -8.29 -10.32
C ILE A 60 2.50 -7.01 -10.02
N PRO A 61 1.16 -7.10 -9.86
CA PRO A 61 0.34 -5.96 -9.52
C PRO A 61 0.71 -5.43 -8.13
N HIS A 62 0.62 -4.12 -7.97
CA HIS A 62 1.02 -3.47 -6.74
C HIS A 62 0.17 -2.22 -6.46
N VAL A 63 -0.07 -1.98 -5.18
CA VAL A 63 -0.90 -0.88 -4.66
C VAL A 63 -0.26 -0.25 -3.43
N ALA A 64 -0.68 0.96 -3.10
CA ALA A 64 -0.35 1.58 -1.82
C ALA A 64 -1.61 1.79 -0.97
N ILE A 65 -1.44 1.70 0.34
CA ILE A 65 -2.44 2.03 1.35
C ILE A 65 -1.88 3.17 2.18
N VAL A 66 -2.62 4.26 2.29
CA VAL A 66 -2.26 5.39 3.14
C VAL A 66 -3.15 5.35 4.38
N SER A 67 -2.53 5.06 5.53
CA SER A 67 -3.20 5.01 6.82
C SER A 67 -3.14 6.34 7.57
N HIS A 68 -3.96 6.50 8.60
CA HIS A 68 -4.04 7.71 9.44
C HIS A 68 -4.35 8.98 8.64
N ILE A 69 -5.25 8.85 7.66
CA ILE A 69 -5.64 9.94 6.75
C ILE A 69 -6.29 11.13 7.46
N ASP A 70 -6.80 10.92 8.68
CA ASP A 70 -7.27 11.97 9.59
C ASP A 70 -6.18 12.97 9.98
N HIS A 71 -4.91 12.59 9.85
CA HIS A 71 -3.77 13.48 10.08
C HIS A 71 -3.39 14.34 8.87
N ILE A 72 -4.00 14.13 7.69
CA ILE A 72 -3.68 14.90 6.48
C ILE A 72 -4.27 16.32 6.57
N SER A 73 -5.51 16.45 7.05
CA SER A 73 -6.15 17.75 7.23
C SER A 73 -7.24 17.71 8.30
N ALA A 74 -7.47 18.84 8.96
CA ALA A 74 -8.57 18.98 9.92
C ALA A 74 -9.95 18.68 9.28
N GLN A 75 -10.09 18.97 7.99
CA GLN A 75 -11.32 18.68 7.24
C GLN A 75 -11.64 17.18 7.22
N ILE A 76 -10.62 16.34 7.05
CA ILE A 76 -10.76 14.88 7.04
C ILE A 76 -10.93 14.36 8.46
N GLN A 77 -10.17 14.91 9.42
CA GLN A 77 -10.32 14.58 10.84
C GLN A 77 -11.75 14.80 11.35
N ASP A 78 -12.40 15.87 10.90
CA ASP A 78 -13.77 16.21 11.30
C ASP A 78 -14.84 15.37 10.58
N ASP A 79 -14.58 14.94 9.34
CA ASP A 79 -15.53 14.21 8.51
C ASP A 79 -14.81 13.40 7.40
N ILE A 80 -14.70 12.09 7.60
CA ILE A 80 -14.10 11.13 6.66
C ILE A 80 -14.70 11.19 5.25
N LYS A 81 -15.95 11.63 5.10
CA LYS A 81 -16.61 11.76 3.79
C LYS A 81 -15.90 12.77 2.90
N LYS A 82 -15.13 13.68 3.49
CA LYS A 82 -14.40 14.72 2.79
C LYS A 82 -13.04 14.26 2.27
N VAL A 83 -12.60 13.03 2.52
CA VAL A 83 -11.33 12.46 2.01
C VAL A 83 -11.15 12.74 0.52
N PHE A 84 -12.10 12.31 -0.32
CA PHE A 84 -11.96 12.48 -1.78
C PHE A 84 -12.21 13.91 -2.28
N CYS A 85 -12.86 14.75 -1.48
CA CYS A 85 -13.14 16.15 -1.81
C CYS A 85 -12.06 17.12 -1.28
N SER A 86 -11.15 16.65 -0.43
CA SER A 86 -10.10 17.45 0.18
C SER A 86 -8.95 17.68 -0.81
N GLN A 87 -8.60 18.95 -1.03
CA GLN A 87 -7.46 19.32 -1.86
C GLN A 87 -6.13 18.86 -1.23
N ASP A 88 -6.05 18.87 0.11
CA ASP A 88 -4.87 18.40 0.84
C ASP A 88 -4.66 16.90 0.60
N PHE A 89 -5.75 16.11 0.65
CA PHE A 89 -5.70 14.69 0.32
C PHE A 89 -5.22 14.44 -1.11
N GLN A 90 -5.83 15.11 -2.10
CA GLN A 90 -5.45 14.94 -3.51
C GLN A 90 -3.97 15.28 -3.73
N THR A 91 -3.50 16.39 -3.16
CA THR A 91 -2.10 16.81 -3.24
C THR A 91 -1.16 15.77 -2.61
N GLU A 92 -1.54 15.17 -1.49
CA GLU A 92 -0.72 14.15 -0.84
C GLU A 92 -0.69 12.84 -1.65
N MET A 93 -1.82 12.44 -2.25
CA MET A 93 -1.86 11.27 -3.13
C MET A 93 -0.99 11.45 -4.38
N GLU A 94 -0.97 12.65 -4.96
CA GLU A 94 -0.08 12.98 -6.08
C GLU A 94 1.39 12.87 -5.71
N LYS A 95 1.79 13.32 -4.51
CA LYS A 95 3.16 13.16 -4.02
C LYS A 95 3.53 11.69 -3.86
N PHE A 96 2.68 10.88 -3.23
CA PHE A 96 2.95 9.45 -3.07
C PHE A 96 2.97 8.71 -4.40
N SER A 97 2.07 9.07 -5.32
CA SER A 97 2.06 8.56 -6.69
C SER A 97 3.39 8.81 -7.39
N ALA A 98 3.86 10.06 -7.37
CA ALA A 98 5.14 10.43 -7.96
C ALA A 98 6.33 9.74 -7.27
N ALA A 99 6.31 9.65 -5.95
CA ALA A 99 7.39 9.05 -5.17
C ALA A 99 7.52 7.54 -5.38
N LEU A 100 6.39 6.83 -5.46
CA LEU A 100 6.35 5.37 -5.59
C LEU A 100 6.29 4.88 -7.04
N GLY A 101 6.02 5.78 -8.00
CA GLY A 101 5.82 5.40 -9.41
C GLY A 101 4.51 4.64 -9.65
N ILE A 102 3.51 4.83 -8.79
CA ILE A 102 2.22 4.17 -8.90
C ILE A 102 1.13 5.13 -9.35
N PRO A 103 0.15 4.68 -10.16
CA PRO A 103 -1.01 5.47 -10.49
C PRO A 103 -1.83 5.88 -9.23
N PRO A 104 -2.41 7.10 -9.17
CA PRO A 104 -3.22 7.53 -8.03
C PRO A 104 -4.43 6.63 -7.73
N ASN A 105 -5.01 5.98 -8.75
CA ASN A 105 -6.11 5.01 -8.59
C ASN A 105 -5.68 3.69 -7.94
N ASN A 106 -4.37 3.48 -7.74
CA ASN A 106 -3.81 2.36 -7.00
C ASN A 106 -3.36 2.77 -5.57
N ILE A 107 -3.78 3.96 -5.10
CA ILE A 107 -3.51 4.45 -3.75
C ILE A 107 -4.83 4.52 -2.98
N PHE A 108 -4.93 3.74 -1.91
CA PHE A 108 -6.16 3.59 -1.14
C PHE A 108 -6.03 4.25 0.24
N PRO A 109 -6.88 5.24 0.56
CA PRO A 109 -6.93 5.78 1.91
C PRO A 109 -7.57 4.78 2.86
N VAL A 110 -7.02 4.62 4.06
CA VAL A 110 -7.63 3.84 5.14
C VAL A 110 -7.56 4.65 6.43
N TRP A 111 -8.69 4.70 7.14
CA TRP A 111 -8.73 5.27 8.48
C TRP A 111 -8.64 4.15 9.52
N ASN A 112 -7.53 4.12 10.27
CA ASN A 112 -7.38 3.24 11.42
C ASN A 112 -7.97 3.91 12.67
N HIS A 113 -9.13 3.44 13.15
CA HIS A 113 -9.73 3.95 14.37
C HIS A 113 -9.77 2.87 15.46
N TYR A 114 -9.26 3.20 16.66
CA TYR A 114 -9.26 2.29 17.81
C TYR A 114 -10.32 2.66 18.89
N ALA A 115 -11.16 3.68 18.66
CA ALA A 115 -12.05 4.22 19.71
C ALA A 115 -13.55 4.10 19.40
N GLY A 116 -14.01 2.96 18.87
CA GLY A 116 -15.43 2.57 18.94
C GLY A 116 -16.43 3.31 18.04
N ALA A 117 -16.01 4.25 17.20
CA ALA A 117 -16.85 4.78 16.14
C ALA A 117 -16.85 3.82 14.94
N GLN A 118 -17.95 3.09 14.76
CA GLN A 118 -18.29 2.44 13.49
C GLN A 118 -18.67 3.54 12.49
N GLU A 119 -17.69 4.28 11.98
CA GLU A 119 -17.91 5.10 10.80
C GLU A 119 -18.00 4.16 9.60
N GLN A 120 -19.22 4.03 9.06
CA GLN A 120 -19.53 3.19 7.90
C GLN A 120 -18.55 3.47 6.74
N GLU A 121 -18.12 4.71 6.63
CA GLU A 121 -17.17 5.22 5.64
C GLU A 121 -15.77 4.62 5.83
N ALA A 122 -15.29 4.45 7.08
CA ALA A 122 -14.00 3.81 7.33
C ALA A 122 -14.02 2.33 6.89
N HIS A 123 -15.15 1.66 7.08
CA HIS A 123 -15.35 0.31 6.57
C HIS A 123 -15.44 0.27 5.05
N ILE A 124 -16.10 1.24 4.41
CA ILE A 124 -16.16 1.34 2.94
C ILE A 124 -14.75 1.48 2.37
N LEU A 125 -13.95 2.42 2.89
CA LEU A 125 -12.56 2.61 2.44
C LEU A 125 -11.71 1.35 2.59
N LEU A 126 -11.83 0.66 3.74
CA LEU A 126 -11.12 -0.59 3.98
C LEU A 126 -11.57 -1.69 3.00
N LEU A 127 -12.87 -1.85 2.79
CA LEU A 127 -13.44 -2.84 1.88
C LEU A 127 -13.09 -2.55 0.41
N GLU A 128 -13.02 -1.27 0.01
CA GLU A 128 -12.55 -0.87 -1.32
C GLU A 128 -11.09 -1.27 -1.53
N ALA A 129 -10.21 -0.98 -0.55
CA ALA A 129 -8.82 -1.40 -0.60
C ALA A 129 -8.69 -2.93 -0.71
N PHE A 130 -9.40 -3.68 0.14
CA PHE A 130 -9.40 -5.15 0.11
C PHE A 130 -9.97 -5.72 -1.19
N GLY A 131 -11.09 -5.17 -1.67
CA GLY A 131 -11.71 -5.59 -2.93
C GLY A 131 -10.76 -5.42 -4.10
N SER A 132 -10.06 -4.28 -4.17
CA SER A 132 -9.03 -4.02 -5.18
C SER A 132 -7.87 -5.01 -5.09
N MET A 133 -7.33 -5.23 -3.88
CA MET A 133 -6.24 -6.21 -3.67
C MET A 133 -6.62 -7.63 -4.11
N LEU A 134 -7.83 -8.09 -3.78
CA LEU A 134 -8.32 -9.41 -4.16
C LEU A 134 -8.54 -9.51 -5.68
N SER A 135 -9.13 -8.47 -6.30
CA SER A 135 -9.34 -8.43 -7.75
C SER A 135 -8.01 -8.49 -8.50
N LEU A 136 -7.01 -7.71 -8.08
CA LEU A 136 -5.68 -7.72 -8.68
C LEU A 136 -4.99 -9.08 -8.56
N GLY A 137 -5.10 -9.72 -7.40
CA GLY A 137 -4.53 -11.05 -7.20
C GLY A 137 -5.22 -12.14 -8.03
N ASP A 138 -6.55 -12.10 -8.11
CA ASP A 138 -7.35 -13.03 -8.92
C ASP A 138 -7.07 -12.85 -10.42
N ASP A 139 -6.99 -11.61 -10.89
CA ASP A 139 -6.65 -11.31 -12.29
C ASP A 139 -5.22 -11.74 -12.63
N PHE A 140 -4.24 -11.53 -11.73
CA PHE A 140 -2.87 -12.00 -11.93
C PHE A 140 -2.77 -13.53 -12.01
N LEU A 141 -3.58 -14.26 -11.24
CA LEU A 141 -3.61 -15.72 -11.25
C LEU A 141 -4.32 -16.33 -12.48
N ARG A 142 -5.09 -15.54 -13.22
CA ARG A 142 -5.83 -15.96 -14.43
C ARG A 142 -5.00 -15.90 -15.72
N VAL A 143 -3.82 -15.29 -15.67
CA VAL A 143 -2.88 -15.13 -16.80
C VAL A 143 -1.86 -16.27 -16.82
#